data_AF-A0A972D843-F1
#
_entry.id   AF-A0A972D843-F1
#
_cell.length_a   1.000
_cell.length_b   1.000
_cell.length_c   1.000
_cell.angle_alpha   90.00
_cell.angle_beta   90.00
_cell.angle_gamma   90.00
#
_symmetry.space_group_name_H-M   'P 1'
#
loop_
_entity.id
_entity.type
_entity.pdbx_description
1 polymer ?
#
loop_
_entity_poly.entity_id
_entity_poly.type
_entity_poly.pdbx_seq_one_letter_code
_entity_poly.pdbx_strand_id
1 'polypeptide(L)'
;MALQYGFLWQRGRFELRGLVRGKLFNYSEFKLRLIGFTPNVDLIGKLHYEHNGTDALWGGGVDLNYNRPQYTLAVGWADLAGTSYLHNAGTAGLNWDRHEFKGEIDLYTPFFRNGLSLADAKYVASQTLKVFFWDDFTFHPKVIVSNTVKSDWFSHPLLYRGIEPEEAETQNLVQASLELAYHYRFPYSLELLQCIQLKELTWFSFTDFHQRLETCYSVGAGMTCELNLLGIKPSSFGGYVAYDLNRSSWKGTINLDLSF
;
A
#
# COMPACT_ATOMS: atom_id res chain seq x y z
N MET A 1 1.10 -0.89 20.87
CA MET A 1 0.12 -1.53 19.98
C MET A 1 -0.81 -0.47 19.42
N ALA A 2 -0.93 -0.38 18.10
CA ALA A 2 -1.93 0.43 17.43
C ALA A 2 -2.92 -0.55 16.78
N LEU A 3 -4.20 -0.34 17.04
CA LEU A 3 -5.29 -1.20 16.58
C LEU A 3 -5.82 -0.62 15.26
N GLN A 4 -6.16 -1.48 14.30
CA GLN A 4 -6.69 -1.07 13.00
C GLN A 4 -7.93 -1.92 12.70
N TYR A 5 -9.04 -1.25 12.41
CA TYR A 5 -10.31 -1.88 12.04
C TYR A 5 -10.79 -1.34 10.70
N GLY A 6 -11.28 -2.22 9.84
CA GLY A 6 -11.92 -1.84 8.60
C GLY A 6 -13.23 -2.57 8.41
N PHE A 7 -14.15 -1.96 7.66
CA PHE A 7 -15.35 -2.64 7.18
C PHE A 7 -15.52 -2.39 5.68
N LEU A 8 -16.12 -3.36 5.01
CA LEU A 8 -16.52 -3.28 3.61
C LEU A 8 -17.99 -3.67 3.51
N TRP A 9 -18.80 -2.78 2.94
CA TRP A 9 -20.20 -3.02 2.65
C TRP A 9 -20.45 -2.76 1.18
N GLN A 10 -20.95 -3.77 0.47
CA GLN A 10 -21.26 -3.66 -0.95
C GLN A 10 -22.70 -4.09 -1.19
N ARG A 11 -23.48 -3.23 -1.84
CA ARG A 11 -24.86 -3.52 -2.24
C ARG A 11 -25.15 -2.95 -3.62
N GLY A 12 -25.34 -3.83 -4.59
CA GLY A 12 -25.60 -3.45 -5.99
C GLY A 12 -24.44 -2.62 -6.55
N ARG A 13 -24.73 -1.38 -6.95
CA ARG A 13 -23.74 -0.43 -7.50
C ARG A 13 -23.01 0.38 -6.44
N PHE A 14 -23.32 0.23 -5.16
CA PHE A 14 -22.69 0.99 -4.09
C PHE A 14 -21.70 0.12 -3.32
N GLU A 15 -20.52 0.67 -3.09
CA GLU A 15 -19.48 0.09 -2.26
C GLU A 15 -19.02 1.14 -1.26
N LEU A 16 -19.11 0.82 0.03
CA LEU A 16 -18.65 1.64 1.14
C LEU A 16 -17.51 0.92 1.85
N ARG A 17 -16.40 1.61 2.04
CA ARG A 17 -15.29 1.16 2.86
C ARG A 17 -15.05 2.17 3.97
N GLY A 18 -14.85 1.68 5.18
CA GLY A 18 -14.40 2.49 6.30
C GLY A 18 -13.16 1.88 6.92
N LEU A 19 -12.21 2.72 7.31
CA LEU A 19 -10.98 2.35 8.00
C LEU A 19 -10.81 3.25 9.22
N VAL A 20 -10.51 2.67 10.37
CA VAL A 20 -10.20 3.40 11.60
C VAL A 20 -8.92 2.85 12.21
N ARG A 21 -7.97 3.72 12.56
CA ARG A 21 -6.66 3.32 13.07
C ARG A 21 -6.24 4.17 14.27
N GLY A 22 -5.36 3.58 15.09
CA GLY A 22 -4.52 4.29 16.05
C GLY A 22 -5.01 4.20 17.49
N LYS A 23 -4.36 4.93 18.40
CA LYS A 23 -4.75 4.94 19.82
C LYS A 23 -5.92 5.92 19.96
N LEU A 24 -7.03 5.47 20.55
CA LEU A 24 -8.26 6.26 20.71
C LEU A 24 -8.95 6.65 19.39
N PHE A 25 -8.79 5.87 18.31
CA PHE A 25 -9.44 6.11 17.01
C PHE A 25 -9.12 7.49 16.41
N ASN A 26 -7.86 7.90 16.52
CA ASN A 26 -7.40 9.21 16.07
C ASN A 26 -7.25 9.34 14.54
N TYR A 27 -7.44 8.26 13.78
CA TYR A 27 -7.50 8.28 12.32
C TYR A 27 -8.77 7.57 11.84
N SER A 28 -9.51 8.20 10.92
CA SER A 28 -10.65 7.60 10.24
C SER A 28 -10.70 7.99 8.76
N GLU A 29 -11.04 7.02 7.93
CA GLU A 29 -11.17 7.19 6.49
C GLU A 29 -12.43 6.49 5.99
N PHE A 30 -13.19 7.18 5.15
CA PHE A 30 -14.40 6.66 4.52
C PHE A 30 -14.30 6.83 3.01
N LYS A 31 -14.61 5.77 2.27
CA LYS A 31 -14.62 5.73 0.82
C LYS A 31 -15.94 5.19 0.32
N LEU A 32 -16.66 5.98 -0.46
CA LEU A 32 -17.88 5.61 -1.14
C LEU A 32 -17.61 5.53 -2.65
N ARG A 33 -17.86 4.36 -3.25
CA ARG A 33 -17.75 4.13 -4.68
C ARG A 33 -19.11 3.79 -5.26
N LEU A 34 -19.49 4.53 -6.30
CA LEU A 34 -20.60 4.21 -7.18
C LEU A 34 -20.04 3.51 -8.42
N ILE A 35 -20.22 2.20 -8.47
CA ILE A 35 -19.76 1.30 -9.52
C ILE A 35 -20.67 1.44 -10.75
N GLY A 36 -20.07 1.64 -11.92
CA GLY A 36 -20.80 1.75 -13.17
C GLY A 36 -21.67 3.00 -13.25
N PHE A 37 -21.12 4.17 -12.86
CA PHE A 37 -21.74 5.46 -13.15
C PHE A 37 -21.94 5.62 -14.67
N THR A 38 -20.95 5.18 -15.45
CA THR A 38 -21.11 4.75 -16.86
C THR A 38 -20.43 3.39 -17.05
N PRO A 39 -20.56 2.69 -18.21
CA PRO A 39 -20.06 1.31 -18.36
C PRO A 39 -18.59 1.07 -18.00
N ASN A 40 -17.74 2.10 -18.10
CA ASN A 40 -16.32 2.02 -17.76
C ASN A 40 -15.89 3.10 -16.75
N VAL A 41 -16.82 3.85 -16.15
CA VAL A 41 -16.49 4.93 -15.21
C VAL A 41 -17.19 4.69 -13.88
N ASP A 42 -16.41 4.74 -12.83
CA ASP A 42 -16.89 4.78 -11.46
C ASP A 42 -16.73 6.18 -10.88
N LEU A 43 -17.63 6.55 -9.98
CA LEU A 43 -17.51 7.75 -9.17
C LEU A 43 -17.07 7.35 -7.76
N ILE A 44 -16.01 7.97 -7.25
CA ILE A 44 -15.45 7.66 -5.94
C ILE A 44 -15.41 8.94 -5.11
N GLY A 45 -16.22 9.00 -4.06
CA GLY A 45 -16.09 10.00 -3.01
C GLY A 45 -15.28 9.44 -1.86
N LYS A 46 -14.42 10.26 -1.26
CA LYS A 46 -13.63 9.85 -0.11
C LYS A 46 -13.61 10.99 0.92
N LEU A 47 -13.50 10.64 2.20
CA LEU A 47 -13.40 11.55 3.34
C LEU A 47 -12.37 11.03 4.32
N HIS A 48 -11.58 11.93 4.89
CA HIS A 48 -10.51 11.62 5.84
C HIS A 48 -10.57 12.57 7.04
N TYR A 49 -10.31 12.02 8.23
CA TYR A 49 -10.19 12.76 9.47
C TYR A 49 -9.04 12.19 10.31
N GLU A 50 -8.15 13.08 10.75
CA GLU A 50 -7.04 12.77 11.65
C GLU A 50 -7.00 13.75 12.83
N HIS A 51 -6.71 13.23 14.02
CA HIS A 51 -6.63 13.99 15.26
C HIS A 51 -5.30 13.73 15.98
N ASN A 52 -4.37 14.68 15.94
CA ASN A 52 -3.10 14.57 16.64
C ASN A 52 -3.08 15.48 17.87
N GLY A 53 -3.87 15.12 18.88
CA GLY A 53 -3.91 15.80 20.17
C GLY A 53 -4.61 17.15 20.14
N THR A 54 -3.94 18.20 19.69
CA THR A 54 -4.51 19.57 19.62
C THR A 54 -5.07 19.92 18.25
N ASP A 55 -4.60 19.27 17.19
CA ASP A 55 -5.01 19.58 15.82
C ASP A 55 -5.95 18.51 15.25
N ALA A 56 -7.01 18.99 14.60
CA ALA A 56 -7.98 18.16 13.87
C ALA A 56 -7.89 18.51 12.39
N LEU A 57 -7.43 17.57 11.59
CA LEU A 57 -7.30 17.69 10.15
C LEU A 57 -8.45 16.94 9.48
N TRP A 58 -9.07 17.59 8.50
CA TRP A 58 -10.16 17.04 7.71
C TRP A 58 -9.82 17.25 6.25
N GLY A 59 -10.13 16.23 5.44
CA GLY A 59 -9.89 16.23 4.01
C GLY A 59 -11.00 15.47 3.29
N GLY A 60 -11.20 15.80 2.04
CA GLY A 60 -12.27 15.22 1.24
C GLY A 60 -12.01 15.37 -0.24
N GLY A 61 -12.69 14.58 -1.06
CA GLY A 61 -12.37 14.52 -2.48
C GLY A 61 -13.28 13.60 -3.25
N VAL A 62 -13.32 13.86 -4.54
CA VAL A 62 -14.19 13.16 -5.49
C VAL A 62 -13.39 12.89 -6.77
N ASP A 63 -13.33 11.63 -7.16
CA ASP A 63 -12.64 11.15 -8.34
C ASP A 63 -13.62 10.47 -9.31
N LEU A 64 -13.41 10.70 -10.60
CA LEU A 64 -13.98 9.90 -11.68
C LEU A 64 -12.91 8.93 -12.17
N ASN A 65 -13.15 7.63 -12.00
CA ASN A 65 -12.21 6.57 -12.35
C ASN A 65 -12.67 5.86 -13.62
N TYR A 66 -11.92 6.04 -14.70
CA TYR A 66 -12.06 5.28 -15.93
C TYR A 66 -11.28 3.97 -15.83
N ASN A 67 -11.97 2.84 -15.83
CA ASN A 67 -11.38 1.52 -15.63
C ASN A 67 -11.31 0.74 -16.95
N ARG A 68 -10.12 0.24 -17.29
CA ARG A 68 -9.87 -0.77 -18.31
C ARG A 68 -9.11 -1.94 -17.71
N PRO A 69 -9.09 -3.12 -18.36
CA PRO A 69 -8.41 -4.28 -17.79
C PRO A 69 -6.91 -4.08 -17.55
N GLN A 70 -6.24 -3.25 -18.36
CA GLN A 70 -4.80 -3.01 -18.29
C GLN A 70 -4.42 -1.69 -17.63
N TYR A 71 -5.36 -0.76 -17.45
CA TYR A 71 -5.05 0.54 -16.89
C TYR A 71 -6.29 1.21 -16.29
N THR A 72 -6.08 2.06 -15.30
CA THR A 72 -7.11 2.97 -14.76
C THR A 72 -6.60 4.39 -14.88
N LEU A 73 -7.50 5.32 -15.24
CA LEU A 73 -7.23 6.76 -15.17
C LEU A 73 -8.22 7.38 -14.20
N ALA A 74 -7.75 8.25 -13.32
CA ALA A 74 -8.60 9.01 -12.41
C ALA A 74 -8.39 10.50 -12.63
N VAL A 75 -9.49 11.26 -12.62
CA VAL A 75 -9.45 12.72 -12.57
C VAL A 75 -10.46 13.19 -11.54
N GLY A 76 -10.06 14.13 -10.70
CA GLY A 76 -10.88 14.55 -9.58
C GLY A 76 -10.42 15.82 -8.90
N TRP A 77 -11.02 16.06 -7.76
CA TRP A 77 -10.69 17.15 -6.85
C TRP A 77 -10.45 16.58 -5.47
N ALA A 78 -9.44 17.09 -4.78
CA ALA A 78 -9.12 16.71 -3.42
C ALA A 78 -8.77 17.95 -2.58
N ASP A 79 -9.26 18.01 -1.36
CA ASP A 79 -8.85 18.97 -0.35
C ASP A 79 -7.95 18.28 0.67
N LEU A 80 -6.74 18.82 0.82
CA LEU A 80 -5.73 18.34 1.76
C LEU A 80 -5.36 19.49 2.68
N ALA A 81 -5.72 19.37 3.96
CA ALA A 81 -5.44 20.36 5.01
C ALA A 81 -5.85 21.80 4.61
N GLY A 82 -7.03 21.95 3.99
CA GLY A 82 -7.55 23.25 3.56
C GLY A 82 -6.97 23.79 2.25
N THR A 83 -6.12 23.02 1.57
CA THR A 83 -5.65 23.33 0.22
C THR A 83 -6.34 22.42 -0.79
N SER A 84 -6.96 23.04 -1.80
CA SER A 84 -7.64 22.34 -2.89
C SER A 84 -6.69 22.01 -4.03
N TYR A 85 -6.72 20.75 -4.48
CA TYR A 85 -5.92 20.21 -5.57
C TYR A 85 -6.81 19.61 -6.65
N LEU A 86 -6.38 19.74 -7.90
CA LEU A 86 -6.82 18.90 -9.00
C LEU A 86 -6.02 17.60 -8.97
N HIS A 87 -6.74 16.50 -8.88
CA HIS A 87 -6.17 15.17 -8.80
C HIS A 87 -6.20 14.49 -10.16
N ASN A 88 -5.06 13.96 -10.59
CA ASN A 88 -4.95 13.12 -11.76
C ASN A 88 -4.14 11.88 -11.37
N ALA A 89 -4.68 10.69 -11.60
CA ALA A 89 -3.97 9.46 -11.35
C ALA A 89 -4.05 8.49 -12.51
N GLY A 90 -3.08 7.59 -12.57
CA GLY A 90 -3.01 6.55 -13.56
C GLY A 90 -2.39 5.30 -12.98
N THR A 91 -3.01 4.15 -13.19
CA THR A 91 -2.39 2.85 -12.98
C THR A 91 -2.26 2.13 -14.31
N ALA A 92 -1.17 1.40 -14.49
CA ALA A 92 -0.95 0.57 -15.68
C ALA A 92 -0.36 -0.77 -15.24
N GLY A 93 -0.93 -1.85 -15.75
CA GLY A 93 -0.49 -3.22 -15.53
C GLY A 93 -0.20 -3.89 -16.87
N LEU A 94 0.99 -4.46 -16.99
CA LEU A 94 1.38 -5.26 -18.15
C LEU A 94 1.91 -6.61 -17.66
N ASN A 95 1.29 -7.67 -18.15
CA ASN A 95 1.73 -9.04 -17.90
C ASN A 95 2.22 -9.64 -19.21
N TRP A 96 3.45 -10.14 -19.23
CA TRP A 96 3.99 -10.86 -20.36
C TRP A 96 4.79 -12.06 -19.86
N ASP A 97 4.37 -13.25 -20.28
CA ASP A 97 5.03 -14.52 -19.91
C ASP A 97 5.31 -14.61 -18.39
N ARG A 98 6.59 -14.60 -17.99
CA ARG A 98 7.08 -14.69 -16.61
C ARG A 98 7.33 -13.32 -15.95
N HIS A 99 6.71 -12.26 -16.47
CA HIS A 99 6.90 -10.90 -15.99
C HIS A 99 5.57 -10.19 -15.77
N GLU A 100 5.48 -9.50 -14.64
CA GLU A 100 4.35 -8.63 -14.29
C GLU A 100 4.92 -7.27 -13.90
N PHE A 101 4.54 -6.24 -14.66
CA PHE A 101 4.86 -4.85 -14.39
C PHE A 101 3.60 -4.12 -13.95
N LYS A 102 3.73 -3.34 -12.88
CA LYS A 102 2.70 -2.46 -12.36
C LYS A 102 3.31 -1.09 -12.11
N GLY A 103 2.71 -0.07 -12.71
CA GLY A 103 3.03 1.33 -12.47
C GLY A 103 1.80 2.06 -11.94
N GLU A 104 2.03 3.00 -11.03
CA GLU A 104 1.02 3.91 -10.50
C GLU A 104 1.62 5.30 -10.39
N ILE A 105 0.83 6.30 -10.75
CA ILE A 105 1.17 7.71 -10.59
C ILE A 105 -0.05 8.46 -10.11
N ASP A 106 0.11 9.25 -9.06
CA ASP A 106 -0.87 10.19 -8.56
C ASP A 106 -0.23 11.58 -8.58
N LEU A 107 -0.94 12.56 -9.12
CA LEU A 107 -0.50 13.94 -9.26
C LEU A 107 -1.60 14.88 -8.75
N TYR A 108 -1.22 15.74 -7.81
CA TYR A 108 -2.06 16.75 -7.18
C TYR A 108 -1.51 18.12 -7.55
N THR A 109 -2.21 18.79 -8.45
CA THR A 109 -1.84 20.16 -8.86
C THR A 109 -2.69 21.15 -8.07
N PRO A 110 -2.09 22.12 -7.36
CA PRO A 110 -2.86 23.06 -6.56
C PRO A 110 -3.77 23.89 -7.47
N PHE A 111 -5.01 24.10 -7.04
CA PHE A 111 -5.89 25.02 -7.74
C PHE A 111 -5.39 26.45 -7.48
N PHE A 112 -5.15 27.26 -8.53
CA PHE A 112 -4.52 28.60 -8.47
C PHE A 112 -5.35 29.67 -7.74
N ARG A 113 -5.81 29.40 -6.52
CA ARG A 113 -6.23 30.37 -5.53
C ARG A 113 -5.15 30.36 -4.45
N ASN A 114 -4.61 31.53 -4.10
CA ASN A 114 -3.67 31.78 -3.00
C ASN A 114 -2.16 31.76 -3.33
N GLY A 115 -1.76 31.97 -4.58
CA GLY A 115 -0.34 32.15 -4.93
C GLY A 115 0.49 30.86 -4.94
N LEU A 116 -0.17 29.70 -4.79
CA LEU A 116 0.45 28.39 -4.99
C LEU A 116 0.86 28.21 -6.44
N SER A 117 2.04 27.63 -6.63
CA SER A 117 2.68 27.38 -7.92
C SER A 117 2.76 25.89 -8.22
N LEU A 118 3.25 25.54 -9.42
CA LEU A 118 3.51 24.14 -9.75
C LEU A 118 4.55 23.49 -8.80
N ALA A 119 5.37 24.28 -8.11
CA ALA A 119 6.33 23.78 -7.13
C ALA A 119 5.63 23.21 -5.87
N ASP A 120 4.39 23.61 -5.61
CA ASP A 120 3.58 23.11 -4.48
C ASP A 120 2.76 21.87 -4.88
N ALA A 121 2.99 21.32 -6.07
CA ALA A 121 2.33 20.10 -6.52
C ALA A 121 2.81 18.90 -5.70
N LYS A 122 1.88 18.03 -5.33
CA LYS A 122 2.18 16.76 -4.68
C LYS A 122 2.10 15.61 -5.68
N TYR A 123 2.96 14.61 -5.53
CA TYR A 123 2.97 13.45 -6.39
C TYR A 123 3.40 12.20 -5.64
N VAL A 124 2.89 11.07 -6.11
CA VAL A 124 3.33 9.72 -5.73
C VAL A 124 3.50 8.95 -7.03
N ALA A 125 4.66 8.31 -7.21
CA ALA A 125 4.90 7.41 -8.31
C ALA A 125 5.41 6.08 -7.75
N SER A 126 4.75 4.99 -8.08
CA SER A 126 5.17 3.65 -7.69
C SER A 126 5.40 2.78 -8.92
N GLN A 127 6.44 1.96 -8.87
CA GLN A 127 6.74 0.98 -9.88
C GLN A 127 7.09 -0.34 -9.20
N THR A 128 6.45 -1.40 -9.67
CA THR A 128 6.68 -2.76 -9.20
C THR A 128 6.89 -3.64 -10.41
N LEU A 129 7.97 -4.41 -10.39
CA LEU A 129 8.20 -5.47 -11.36
C LEU A 129 8.28 -6.78 -10.60
N LYS A 130 7.67 -7.82 -11.16
CA LYS A 130 7.73 -9.18 -10.66
C LYS A 130 8.24 -10.06 -11.78
N VAL A 131 9.35 -10.75 -11.53
CA VAL A 131 9.99 -11.66 -12.49
C VAL A 131 9.99 -13.05 -11.88
N PHE A 132 9.39 -14.00 -12.58
CA PHE A 132 9.37 -15.40 -12.18
C PHE A 132 10.56 -16.12 -12.81
N PHE A 133 11.48 -16.58 -11.96
CA PHE A 133 12.60 -17.41 -12.36
C PHE A 133 12.25 -18.87 -12.09
N TRP A 134 12.25 -19.69 -13.14
CA TRP A 134 11.76 -21.06 -13.05
C TRP A 134 10.33 -21.10 -12.47
N ASP A 135 9.98 -22.17 -11.76
CA ASP A 135 8.65 -22.31 -11.15
C ASP A 135 8.63 -21.92 -9.65
N ASP A 136 9.81 -21.76 -9.04
CA ASP A 136 9.97 -21.64 -7.59
C ASP A 136 10.59 -20.32 -7.13
N PHE A 137 11.13 -19.48 -8.01
CA PHE A 137 11.75 -18.22 -7.61
C PHE A 137 11.00 -17.00 -8.15
N THR A 138 10.86 -15.99 -7.30
CA THR A 138 10.29 -14.69 -7.68
C THR A 138 11.26 -13.58 -7.27
N PHE A 139 11.60 -12.72 -8.23
CA PHE A 139 12.29 -11.46 -7.96
C PHE A 139 11.33 -10.29 -8.08
N HIS A 140 11.31 -9.42 -7.08
CA HIS A 140 10.26 -8.43 -6.90
C HIS A 140 10.80 -7.05 -6.53
N PRO A 141 11.47 -6.35 -7.47
CA PRO A 141 11.90 -4.98 -7.25
C PRO A 141 10.71 -4.01 -7.20
N LYS A 142 10.76 -3.10 -6.24
CA LYS A 142 9.80 -2.01 -6.05
C LYS A 142 10.53 -0.70 -5.89
N VAL A 143 9.97 0.36 -6.46
CA VAL A 143 10.46 1.73 -6.28
C VAL A 143 9.25 2.63 -6.05
N ILE A 144 9.38 3.54 -5.09
CA ILE A 144 8.41 4.60 -4.83
C ILE A 144 9.15 5.91 -4.74
N VAL A 145 8.64 6.90 -5.46
CA VAL A 145 9.08 8.29 -5.35
C VAL A 145 7.85 9.11 -4.97
N SER A 146 7.96 9.93 -3.94
CA SER A 146 6.86 10.76 -3.47
C SER A 146 7.38 12.04 -2.84
N ASN A 147 6.61 13.11 -2.89
CA ASN A 147 6.81 14.28 -2.03
C ASN A 147 5.66 14.51 -1.03
N THR A 148 4.75 13.54 -0.90
CA THR A 148 3.67 13.51 0.09
C THR A 148 4.19 13.19 1.50
N VAL A 149 3.46 13.64 2.52
CA VAL A 149 3.73 13.33 3.93
C VAL A 149 2.79 12.21 4.39
N LYS A 150 3.16 11.48 5.45
CA LYS A 150 2.35 10.38 6.00
C LYS A 150 0.92 10.79 6.41
N SER A 151 0.75 12.04 6.83
CA SER A 151 -0.55 12.65 7.16
C SER A 151 -1.35 13.08 5.93
N ASP A 152 -0.74 13.09 4.74
CA ASP A 152 -1.49 13.27 3.52
C ASP A 152 -2.32 12.02 3.26
N TRP A 153 -3.55 12.25 2.79
CA TRP A 153 -4.48 11.22 2.37
C TRP A 153 -3.89 10.18 1.40
N PHE A 154 -2.86 10.58 0.67
CA PHE A 154 -2.16 9.77 -0.32
C PHE A 154 -0.72 9.54 0.13
N SER A 155 -0.60 9.06 1.37
CA SER A 155 0.68 8.60 1.89
C SER A 155 1.17 7.45 1.02
N HIS A 156 2.40 7.60 0.53
CA HIS A 156 3.08 6.55 -0.20
C HIS A 156 3.11 5.27 0.66
N PRO A 157 2.94 4.06 0.08
CA PRO A 157 3.12 2.85 0.86
C PRO A 157 4.55 2.80 1.41
N LEU A 158 4.69 2.41 2.67
CA LEU A 158 6.01 2.24 3.25
C LEU A 158 6.57 0.88 2.82
N LEU A 159 7.67 0.92 2.05
CA LEU A 159 8.41 -0.27 1.68
C LEU A 159 9.48 -0.62 2.71
N TYR A 160 10.04 0.38 3.39
CA TYR A 160 11.15 0.19 4.30
C TYR A 160 10.77 -0.65 5.53
N ARG A 161 11.34 -1.85 5.64
CA ARG A 161 11.05 -2.79 6.73
C ARG A 161 11.95 -2.63 7.96
N GLY A 162 13.01 -1.84 7.87
CA GLY A 162 13.85 -1.45 9.01
C GLY A 162 13.13 -0.56 10.04
N ILE A 163 13.89 0.12 10.88
CA ILE A 163 13.30 1.05 11.86
C ILE A 163 13.08 2.37 11.16
N GLU A 164 11.82 2.76 10.99
CA GLU A 164 11.46 4.04 10.38
C GLU A 164 12.23 5.19 11.09
N PRO A 165 12.98 6.01 10.34
CA PRO A 165 13.56 7.22 10.90
C PRO A 165 12.44 8.16 11.37
N GLU A 166 12.68 8.90 12.45
CA GLU A 166 11.67 9.78 13.05
C GLU A 166 11.15 10.79 12.02
N GLU A 167 9.84 11.06 12.10
CA GLU A 167 9.09 11.84 11.12
C GLU A 167 9.54 13.31 11.15
N ALA A 168 10.52 13.67 10.33
CA ALA A 168 10.79 15.07 9.99
C ALA A 168 9.83 15.54 8.89
N GLU A 169 9.41 16.81 8.92
CA GLU A 169 8.39 17.42 8.04
C GLU A 169 8.80 17.63 6.56
N THR A 170 9.82 16.94 6.06
CA THR A 170 10.42 17.30 4.75
C THR A 170 9.82 16.55 3.56
N GLN A 171 9.72 17.26 2.44
CA GLN A 171 9.16 16.76 1.18
C GLN A 171 10.29 16.16 0.31
N ASN A 172 9.97 15.12 -0.44
CA ASN A 172 10.86 14.26 -1.27
C ASN A 172 11.39 13.02 -0.56
N LEU A 173 10.77 11.90 -0.89
CA LEU A 173 11.05 10.56 -0.44
C LEU A 173 11.30 9.67 -1.65
N VAL A 174 12.38 8.90 -1.60
CA VAL A 174 12.66 7.80 -2.51
C VAL A 174 12.80 6.54 -1.68
N GLN A 175 12.00 5.53 -2.00
CA GLN A 175 12.12 4.19 -1.43
C GLN A 175 12.36 3.19 -2.55
N ALA A 176 13.21 2.21 -2.29
CA ALA A 176 13.36 1.05 -3.15
C ALA A 176 13.44 -0.21 -2.31
N SER A 177 12.95 -1.31 -2.83
CA SER A 177 13.04 -2.61 -2.20
C SER A 177 13.37 -3.64 -3.26
N LEU A 178 14.35 -4.49 -2.98
CA LEU A 178 14.71 -5.63 -3.80
C LEU A 178 14.41 -6.87 -2.97
N GLU A 179 13.47 -7.69 -3.43
CA GLU A 179 13.08 -8.93 -2.76
C GLU A 179 13.29 -10.12 -3.69
N LEU A 180 13.88 -11.19 -3.15
CA LEU A 180 14.02 -12.48 -3.79
C LEU A 180 13.32 -13.52 -2.91
N ALA A 181 12.31 -14.17 -3.47
CA ALA A 181 11.50 -15.18 -2.81
C ALA A 181 11.69 -16.56 -3.46
N TYR A 182 11.77 -17.59 -2.65
CA TYR A 182 11.74 -18.99 -3.01
C TYR A 182 10.45 -19.64 -2.49
N HIS A 183 9.71 -20.26 -3.39
CA HIS A 183 8.41 -20.85 -3.18
C HIS A 183 8.56 -22.38 -3.14
N TYR A 184 8.37 -22.97 -1.97
CA TYR A 184 8.29 -24.42 -1.84
C TYR A 184 6.84 -24.86 -1.76
N ARG A 185 6.34 -25.44 -2.85
CA ARG A 185 4.99 -26.00 -2.94
C ARG A 185 5.03 -27.47 -2.54
N PHE A 186 4.24 -27.83 -1.54
CA PHE A 186 4.16 -29.23 -1.13
C PHE A 186 3.40 -30.03 -2.20
N PRO A 187 3.93 -31.19 -2.65
CA PRO A 187 3.25 -32.03 -3.65
C PRO A 187 1.93 -32.62 -3.12
N TYR A 188 1.80 -32.72 -1.79
CA TYR A 188 0.58 -33.06 -1.09
C TYR A 188 0.39 -32.06 0.06
N SER A 189 -0.83 -31.55 0.25
CA SER A 189 -1.12 -30.65 1.36
C SER A 189 -0.84 -31.36 2.68
N LEU A 190 0.09 -30.83 3.48
CA LEU A 190 0.35 -31.37 4.81
C LEU A 190 -0.84 -31.01 5.71
N GLU A 191 -1.57 -32.04 6.13
CA GLU A 191 -2.71 -31.89 7.03
C GLU A 191 -2.22 -31.84 8.48
N LEU A 192 -2.25 -30.65 9.06
CA LEU A 192 -2.04 -30.42 10.48
C LEU A 192 -3.40 -30.47 11.17
N LEU A 193 -3.50 -31.33 12.19
CA LEU A 193 -4.69 -31.44 13.06
C LEU A 193 -6.00 -31.73 12.30
N GLN A 194 -5.93 -32.29 11.09
CA GLN A 194 -7.07 -32.63 10.22
C GLN A 194 -7.97 -31.45 9.80
N CYS A 195 -7.61 -30.22 10.14
CA CYS A 195 -8.39 -29.02 9.81
C CYS A 195 -7.57 -27.92 9.13
N ILE A 196 -6.23 -28.01 9.15
CA ILE A 196 -5.30 -27.04 8.56
C ILE A 196 -4.47 -27.74 7.49
N GLN A 197 -4.54 -27.25 6.26
CA GLN A 197 -3.71 -27.69 5.15
C GLN A 197 -2.63 -26.65 4.87
N LEU A 198 -1.36 -27.03 5.02
CA LEU A 198 -0.23 -26.22 4.57
C LEU A 198 -0.01 -26.46 3.07
N LYS A 199 -0.09 -25.39 2.27
CA LYS A 199 0.00 -25.45 0.80
C LYS A 199 1.38 -25.06 0.27
N GLU A 200 1.89 -23.93 0.75
CA GLU A 200 3.12 -23.34 0.25
C GLU A 200 3.90 -22.71 1.39
N LEU A 201 5.22 -22.86 1.33
CA LEU A 201 6.18 -22.18 2.19
C LEU A 201 7.03 -21.26 1.34
N THR A 202 6.94 -19.96 1.55
CA THR A 202 7.76 -18.95 0.87
C THR A 202 8.84 -18.46 1.81
N TRP A 203 10.10 -18.62 1.41
CA TRP A 203 11.24 -17.98 2.05
C TRP A 203 11.64 -16.76 1.23
N PHE A 204 11.88 -15.62 1.85
CA PHE A 204 12.29 -14.42 1.12
C PHE A 204 13.42 -13.71 1.81
N SER A 205 14.27 -13.09 1.01
CA SER A 205 15.33 -12.17 1.45
C SER A 205 15.12 -10.83 0.77
N PHE A 206 15.54 -9.77 1.44
CA PHE A 206 15.35 -8.44 0.91
C PHE A 206 16.43 -7.45 1.30
N THR A 207 16.53 -6.41 0.48
CA THR A 207 17.29 -5.20 0.76
C THR A 207 16.40 -4.00 0.46
N ASP A 208 16.21 -3.15 1.46
CA ASP A 208 15.39 -1.94 1.34
C ASP A 208 16.28 -0.69 1.47
N PHE A 209 15.93 0.31 0.69
CA PHE A 209 16.52 1.62 0.62
C PHE A 209 15.44 2.66 0.91
N HIS A 210 15.78 3.66 1.71
CA HIS A 210 14.90 4.76 2.04
C HIS A 210 15.72 6.04 2.13
N GLN A 211 15.44 7.02 1.26
CA GLN A 211 16.09 8.32 1.25
C GLN A 211 15.06 9.43 1.40
N ARG A 212 15.21 10.24 2.43
CA ARG A 212 14.42 11.47 2.64
C ARG A 212 15.34 12.65 2.96
N LEU A 213 15.88 12.66 4.18
CA LEU A 213 16.99 13.56 4.58
C LEU A 213 18.30 12.79 4.63
N GLU A 214 18.25 11.64 5.30
CA GLU A 214 19.33 10.68 5.38
C GLU A 214 18.99 9.46 4.55
N THR A 215 20.03 8.80 4.07
CA THR A 215 19.91 7.53 3.36
C THR A 215 19.94 6.41 4.38
N CYS A 216 18.84 5.66 4.48
CA CYS A 216 18.70 4.49 5.31
C CYS A 216 18.70 3.21 4.48
N TYR A 217 19.39 2.18 4.99
CA TYR A 217 19.41 0.86 4.39
C TYR A 217 19.00 -0.19 5.42
N SER A 218 18.22 -1.17 4.97
CA SER A 218 17.96 -2.36 5.76
C SER A 218 18.07 -3.62 4.92
N VAL A 219 18.47 -4.70 5.55
CA VAL A 219 18.55 -6.03 4.94
C VAL A 219 17.84 -7.01 5.84
N GLY A 220 17.22 -8.03 5.26
CA GLY A 220 16.49 -8.98 6.07
C GLY A 220 16.09 -10.23 5.33
N ALA A 221 15.46 -11.12 6.10
CA ALA A 221 14.87 -12.34 5.60
C ALA A 221 13.58 -12.63 6.35
N GLY A 222 12.70 -13.37 5.71
CA GLY A 222 11.44 -13.76 6.27
C GLY A 222 10.89 -15.03 5.66
N MET A 223 9.76 -15.44 6.21
CA MET A 223 9.05 -16.63 5.81
C MET A 223 7.55 -16.35 5.83
N THR A 224 6.82 -16.92 4.88
CA THR A 224 5.36 -16.89 4.85
C THR A 224 4.83 -18.27 4.53
N CYS A 225 3.85 -18.72 5.31
CA CYS A 225 3.15 -19.97 5.15
C CYS A 225 1.74 -19.67 4.64
N GLU A 226 1.35 -20.31 3.54
CA GLU A 226 -0.02 -20.30 3.07
C GLU A 226 -0.78 -21.49 3.65
N LEU A 227 -1.82 -21.18 4.43
CA LEU A 227 -2.65 -22.14 5.12
C LEU A 227 -4.06 -22.14 4.51
N ASN A 228 -4.66 -23.32 4.43
CA ASN A 228 -6.06 -23.46 4.05
C ASN A 228 -6.78 -24.21 5.17
N LEU A 229 -7.69 -23.54 5.87
CA LEU A 229 -8.53 -24.21 6.85
C LEU A 229 -9.73 -24.84 6.14
N LEU A 230 -10.03 -26.10 6.45
CA LEU A 230 -11.24 -26.76 5.96
C LEU A 230 -12.48 -25.97 6.43
N GLY A 231 -13.20 -25.35 5.49
CA GLY A 231 -14.40 -24.55 5.75
C GLY A 231 -14.18 -23.06 6.04
N ILE A 232 -12.93 -22.58 6.02
CA ILE A 232 -12.58 -21.15 6.12
C ILE A 232 -11.81 -20.74 4.86
N LYS A 233 -11.83 -19.45 4.49
CA LYS A 233 -11.00 -18.92 3.41
C LYS A 233 -9.50 -19.09 3.72
N PRO A 234 -8.63 -19.05 2.71
CA PRO A 234 -7.18 -19.14 2.90
C PRO A 234 -6.70 -18.13 3.95
N SER A 235 -5.83 -18.57 4.84
CA SER A 235 -5.17 -17.75 5.85
C SER A 235 -3.67 -17.76 5.61
N SER A 236 -2.97 -16.72 6.03
CA SER A 236 -1.51 -16.66 5.92
C SER A 236 -0.89 -16.32 7.26
N PHE A 237 0.23 -16.96 7.53
CA PHE A 237 1.05 -16.67 8.69
C PHE A 237 2.48 -16.46 8.23
N GLY A 238 3.11 -15.39 8.69
CA GLY A 238 4.48 -15.12 8.32
C GLY A 238 5.14 -14.11 9.23
N GLY A 239 6.40 -13.87 8.94
CA GLY A 239 7.17 -12.87 9.64
C GLY A 239 8.49 -12.63 8.95
N TYR A 240 9.15 -11.57 9.36
CA TYR A 240 10.49 -11.24 8.91
C TYR A 240 11.31 -10.64 10.03
N VAL A 241 12.61 -10.70 9.84
CA VAL A 241 13.59 -10.00 10.66
C VAL A 241 14.42 -9.12 9.74
N ALA A 242 14.50 -7.84 10.08
CA ALA A 242 15.27 -6.83 9.38
C ALA A 242 16.39 -6.32 10.29
N TYR A 243 17.58 -6.13 9.73
CA TYR A 243 18.67 -5.37 10.35
C TYR A 243 18.72 -3.99 9.71
N ASP A 244 18.56 -2.96 10.52
CA ASP A 244 18.72 -1.57 10.12
C ASP A 244 20.20 -1.19 10.20
N LEU A 245 20.81 -0.91 9.04
CA LEU A 245 22.24 -0.63 8.95
C LEU A 245 22.61 0.74 9.55
N ASN A 246 21.68 1.68 9.53
CA ASN A 246 21.91 3.03 10.06
C ASN A 246 21.84 3.03 11.59
N ARG A 247 20.83 2.38 12.17
CA ARG A 247 20.68 2.27 13.62
C ARG A 247 21.44 1.10 14.23
N SER A 248 22.05 0.25 13.41
CA SER A 248 22.75 -0.98 13.83
C SER A 248 21.89 -1.88 14.73
N SER A 249 20.61 -2.04 14.38
CA SER A 249 19.61 -2.68 15.26
C SER A 249 18.67 -3.61 14.50
N TRP A 250 18.10 -4.59 15.22
CA TRP A 250 17.19 -5.58 14.66
C TRP A 250 15.72 -5.20 14.90
N LYS A 251 14.87 -5.42 13.89
CA LYS A 251 13.41 -5.32 13.96
C LYS A 251 12.80 -6.63 13.49
N GLY A 252 12.01 -7.25 14.36
CA GLY A 252 11.19 -8.42 14.02
C GLY A 252 9.74 -8.01 13.80
N THR A 253 9.09 -8.60 12.79
CA THR A 253 7.65 -8.44 12.55
C THR A 253 7.01 -9.80 12.33
N ILE A 254 5.83 -10.00 12.92
CA ILE A 254 5.01 -11.21 12.74
C ILE A 254 3.65 -10.75 12.26
N ASN A 255 3.17 -11.37 11.19
CA ASN A 255 1.89 -11.07 10.56
C ASN A 255 1.02 -12.34 10.54
N LEU A 256 -0.23 -12.18 10.92
CA LEU A 256 -1.26 -13.21 10.83
C LEU A 256 -2.45 -12.60 10.11
N ASP A 257 -2.81 -13.18 8.96
CA ASP A 257 -3.99 -12.79 8.20
C ASP A 257 -5.04 -13.91 8.26
N LEU A 258 -6.21 -13.58 8.80
CA LEU A 258 -7.34 -14.48 8.97
C LEU A 258 -8.52 -13.94 8.17
N SER A 259 -8.87 -14.64 7.09
CA SER A 259 -10.03 -14.33 6.26
C SER A 259 -11.23 -15.20 6.69
N PHE A 260 -12.35 -14.56 7.02
CA PHE A 260 -13.62 -15.23 7.32
C PHE A 260 -14.65 -15.05 6.19
#